data_AF-A0A357BVG6-F1
#
_entry.id   AF-A0A357BVG6-F1
#
_cell.length_a   1.000
_cell.length_b   1.000
_cell.length_c   1.000
_cell.angle_alpha   90.00
_cell.angle_beta   90.00
_cell.angle_gamma   90.00
#
_symmetry.space_group_name_H-M   'P 1'
#
loop_
_entity.id
_entity.type
_entity.pdbx_description
1 polymer ?
#
loop_
_entity_poly.entity_id
_entity_poly.type
_entity_poly.pdbx_seq_one_letter_code
_entity_poly.pdbx_strand_id
1 'polypeptide(L)'
;MAILVKKIGGRKYAYLAYRHGKKVVHKYLGTASNPEVMQKMQEMAKEKEIPDKFSTLFWDTAPSRIDLKKNSRYVIERVLEIGGLNAVQWIQRIYPTRLIIEVCESSRKVSERSKNFWRIWLGY
;
A
#
# COMPACT_ATOMS: atom_id res chain seq x y z
N MET A 1 -2.07 -2.49 8.96
CA MET A 1 -2.46 -1.74 10.18
C MET A 1 -3.25 -0.51 9.73
N ALA A 2 -4.05 0.12 10.59
CA ALA A 2 -4.81 1.33 10.25
C ALA A 2 -4.90 2.25 11.47
N ILE A 3 -5.02 3.56 11.26
CA ILE A 3 -5.33 4.50 12.35
C ILE A 3 -6.83 4.68 12.42
N LEU A 4 -7.37 4.59 13.63
CA LEU A 4 -8.78 4.75 13.94
C LEU A 4 -8.94 5.96 14.85
N VAL A 5 -9.81 6.90 14.48
CA VAL A 5 -10.12 8.08 15.29
C VAL A 5 -11.47 7.87 15.96
N LYS A 6 -11.53 7.96 17.29
CA LYS A 6 -12.77 7.95 18.07
C LYS A 6 -13.04 9.33 18.66
N LYS A 7 -14.30 9.77 18.60
CA LYS A 7 -14.78 10.96 19.31
C LYS A 7 -15.44 10.52 20.62
N ILE A 8 -14.92 10.98 21.75
CA ILE A 8 -15.46 10.69 23.09
C ILE A 8 -15.48 11.99 23.88
N GLY A 9 -16.63 12.39 24.40
CA GLY A 9 -16.77 13.60 25.23
C GLY A 9 -16.26 14.89 24.56
N GLY A 10 -16.46 15.03 23.24
CA GLY A 10 -16.01 16.20 22.47
C GLY A 10 -14.53 16.15 22.01
N ARG A 11 -13.71 15.26 22.57
CA ARG A 11 -12.30 15.09 22.20
C ARG A 11 -12.13 13.96 21.18
N LYS A 12 -11.15 14.10 20.28
CA LYS A 12 -10.80 13.08 19.27
C LYS A 12 -9.54 12.34 19.72
N TYR A 13 -9.57 11.02 19.67
CA TYR A 13 -8.50 10.13 20.10
C TYR A 13 -8.10 9.20 18.96
N ALA A 14 -6.80 9.08 18.71
CA ALA A 14 -6.25 8.22 17.68
C ALA A 14 -5.77 6.89 18.28
N TYR A 15 -6.08 5.79 17.59
CA TYR A 15 -5.69 4.44 17.94
C TYR A 15 -5.07 3.76 16.72
N LEU A 16 -3.96 3.04 16.91
CA LEU A 16 -3.43 2.11 15.94
C LEU A 16 -4.19 0.79 16.04
N ALA A 17 -4.96 0.46 15.00
CA ALA A 17 -5.65 -0.80 14.83
C ALA A 17 -4.79 -1.78 14.02
N TYR A 18 -4.51 -2.94 14.60
CA TYR A 18 -3.83 -4.03 13.90
C TYR A 18 -4.36 -5.38 14.34
N ARG A 19 -4.17 -6.39 13.49
CA ARG A 19 -4.60 -7.75 13.77
C ARG A 19 -3.44 -8.48 14.44
N HIS A 20 -3.69 -9.09 15.60
CA HIS A 20 -2.76 -9.97 16.29
C HIS A 20 -3.47 -11.31 16.55
N GLY A 21 -3.13 -12.31 15.73
CA GLY A 21 -3.86 -13.58 15.69
C GLY A 21 -5.34 -13.38 15.34
N LYS A 22 -6.23 -13.92 16.18
CA LYS A 22 -7.69 -13.82 16.01
C LYS A 22 -8.29 -12.50 16.56
N LYS A 23 -7.50 -11.65 17.21
CA LYS A 23 -7.99 -10.41 17.86
C LYS A 23 -7.54 -9.16 17.10
N VAL A 24 -8.40 -8.13 17.10
CA VAL A 24 -8.03 -6.78 16.66
C VAL A 24 -7.60 -5.98 17.89
N VAL A 25 -6.37 -5.50 17.88
CA VAL A 25 -5.79 -4.70 18.95
C VAL A 25 -5.90 -3.23 18.59
N HIS A 26 -6.37 -2.41 19.52
CA HIS A 26 -6.39 -0.95 19.42
C HIS A 26 -5.34 -0.37 20.38
N LYS A 27 -4.17 0.00 19.86
CA LYS A 27 -3.12 0.66 20.65
C LYS A 27 -3.35 2.16 20.63
N TYR A 28 -3.54 2.77 21.80
CA TYR A 28 -3.72 4.21 21.92
C TYR A 28 -2.46 4.96 21.44
N LEU A 29 -2.65 5.96 20.59
CA LEU A 29 -1.58 6.81 20.07
C LEU A 29 -1.56 8.20 20.71
N GLY A 30 -2.72 8.69 21.17
CA GLY A 30 -2.85 10.02 21.76
C GLY A 30 -4.13 10.74 21.33
N THR A 31 -4.26 12.01 21.70
CA THR A 31 -5.29 12.90 21.18
C THR A 31 -4.99 13.25 19.73
N ALA A 32 -6.03 13.33 18.89
CA ALA A 32 -5.87 13.69 17.48
C ALA A 32 -5.42 15.14 17.26
N SER A 33 -5.41 15.96 18.33
CA SER A 33 -4.90 17.33 18.33
C SER A 33 -3.40 17.42 18.61
N ASN A 34 -2.76 16.34 19.06
CA ASN A 34 -1.32 16.34 19.33
C ASN A 34 -0.54 16.37 18.00
N PRO A 35 0.40 17.32 17.80
CA PRO A 35 1.23 17.41 16.60
C PRO A 35 1.93 16.11 16.21
N GLU A 36 2.48 15.36 17.16
CA GLU A 36 3.17 14.08 16.88
C GLU A 36 2.19 13.03 16.33
N VAL A 37 0.98 12.99 16.87
CA VAL A 37 -0.07 12.06 16.42
C VAL A 37 -0.55 12.47 15.03
N MET A 38 -0.72 13.78 14.77
CA MET A 38 -1.09 14.30 13.46
C MET A 38 -0.03 13.98 12.40
N GLN A 39 1.25 14.21 12.71
CA GLN A 39 2.35 13.89 11.82
C GLN A 39 2.38 12.39 11.50
N LYS A 40 2.30 11.54 12.52
CA LYS A 40 2.24 10.08 12.34
C LYS A 40 1.02 9.63 11.53
N MET A 41 -0.10 10.32 11.68
CA MET A 41 -1.30 10.10 10.88
C MET A 41 -1.09 10.46 9.41
N GLN A 42 -0.46 11.61 9.15
CA GLN A 42 -0.14 12.05 7.79
C GLN A 42 0.88 11.13 7.12
N GLU A 43 1.92 10.69 7.83
CA GLU A 43 2.91 9.74 7.31
C GLU A 43 2.25 8.41 6.92
N MET A 44 1.42 7.83 7.78
CA MET A 44 0.68 6.59 7.45
C MET A 44 -0.36 6.77 6.35
N ALA A 45 -0.92 7.98 6.18
CA ALA A 45 -1.81 8.29 5.06
C ALA A 45 -1.01 8.36 3.75
N LYS A 46 0.15 9.02 3.77
CA LYS A 46 1.05 9.15 2.62
C LYS A 46 1.60 7.80 2.14
N GLU A 47 1.84 6.85 3.05
CA GLU A 47 2.20 5.47 2.71
C GLU A 47 1.09 4.71 1.96
N LYS A 48 -0.17 5.18 2.05
CA LYS A 48 -1.33 4.57 1.37
C LYS A 48 -1.67 5.24 0.04
N GLU A 49 -0.96 6.29 -0.32
CA GLU A 49 -1.14 6.98 -1.59
C GLU A 49 -0.03 6.57 -2.56
N ILE A 50 -0.27 6.82 -3.85
CA ILE A 50 0.74 6.63 -4.88
C ILE A 50 1.73 7.79 -4.79
N PRO A 51 3.03 7.56 -4.54
CA PRO A 51 4.03 8.61 -4.58
C PRO A 51 4.07 9.30 -5.95
N ASP A 52 4.24 10.63 -5.97
CA ASP A 52 4.24 11.43 -7.21
C ASP A 52 5.23 10.92 -8.27
N LYS A 53 6.39 10.41 -7.83
CA LYS A 53 7.41 9.80 -8.71
C LYS A 53 6.93 8.57 -9.49
N PHE A 54 5.83 7.94 -9.07
CA PHE A 54 5.22 6.78 -9.74
C PHE A 54 3.91 7.12 -10.43
N SER A 55 3.46 8.38 -10.38
CA SER A 55 2.22 8.83 -11.04
C SER A 55 2.19 8.51 -12.54
N THR A 56 3.34 8.58 -13.21
CA THR A 56 3.50 8.28 -14.64
C THR A 56 3.19 6.83 -15.02
N LEU A 57 3.25 5.88 -14.06
CA LEU A 57 2.83 4.49 -14.29
C LEU A 57 1.32 4.35 -14.49
N PHE A 58 0.55 5.37 -14.11
CA PHE A 58 -0.92 5.39 -14.10
C PHE A 58 -1.45 6.50 -15.02
N TRP A 59 -0.84 6.68 -16.19
CA TRP A 59 -1.22 7.72 -17.15
C TRP A 59 -2.70 7.66 -17.59
N ASP A 60 -3.34 6.49 -17.48
CA ASP A 60 -4.74 6.25 -17.83
C ASP A 60 -5.73 6.50 -16.68
N THR A 61 -5.26 6.67 -15.44
CA THR A 61 -6.14 6.85 -14.26
C THR A 61 -5.54 7.85 -13.29
N ALA A 62 -6.31 8.86 -12.90
CA ALA A 62 -5.88 9.81 -11.87
C ALA A 62 -5.43 9.06 -10.59
N PRO A 63 -4.20 9.28 -10.09
CA PRO A 63 -3.67 8.54 -8.92
C PRO A 63 -4.55 8.63 -7.67
N SER A 64 -5.25 9.75 -7.49
CA SER A 64 -6.21 9.98 -6.40
C SER A 64 -7.43 9.06 -6.42
N ARG A 65 -7.73 8.42 -7.56
CA ARG A 65 -8.85 7.47 -7.71
C ARG A 65 -8.42 6.02 -7.48
N ILE A 66 -7.13 5.75 -7.32
CA ILE A 66 -6.60 4.40 -7.15
C ILE A 66 -6.52 4.06 -5.67
N ASP A 67 -7.37 3.14 -5.22
CA ASP A 67 -7.30 2.57 -3.88
C ASP A 67 -6.28 1.42 -3.90
N LEU A 68 -5.12 1.59 -3.26
CA LEU A 68 -4.05 0.58 -3.24
C LEU A 68 -4.52 -0.80 -2.76
N LYS A 69 -5.54 -0.87 -1.90
CA LYS A 69 -6.06 -2.15 -1.42
C LYS A 69 -7.03 -2.78 -2.41
N LYS A 70 -8.00 -2.02 -2.91
CA LYS A 70 -9.04 -2.52 -3.84
C LYS A 70 -8.50 -2.74 -5.24
N ASN A 71 -7.54 -1.92 -5.67
CA ASN A 71 -6.93 -1.94 -7.00
C ASN A 71 -5.54 -2.60 -6.98
N SER A 72 -5.23 -3.42 -5.96
CA SER A 72 -3.91 -4.04 -5.78
C SER A 72 -3.39 -4.76 -7.02
N ARG A 73 -4.26 -5.55 -7.67
CA ARG A 73 -3.91 -6.25 -8.93
C ARG A 73 -3.47 -5.29 -10.03
N TYR A 74 -4.24 -4.23 -10.29
CA TYR A 74 -3.92 -3.23 -11.30
C TYR A 74 -2.60 -2.52 -11.01
N VAL A 75 -2.36 -2.15 -9.74
CA VAL A 75 -1.11 -1.50 -9.31
C VAL A 75 0.09 -2.41 -9.52
N ILE A 76 -0.01 -3.68 -9.10
CA ILE A 76 1.07 -4.66 -9.27
C ILE A 76 1.33 -4.90 -10.76
N GLU A 77 0.29 -5.10 -11.57
CA GLU A 77 0.41 -5.28 -13.02
C GLU A 77 1.16 -4.12 -13.68
N ARG A 78 0.80 -2.88 -13.35
CA ARG A 78 1.47 -1.67 -13.88
C ARG A 78 2.94 -1.62 -13.50
N VAL A 79 3.25 -1.89 -12.24
CA VAL A 79 4.63 -1.84 -11.74
C VAL A 79 5.49 -2.95 -12.33
N LEU A 80 4.96 -4.17 -12.46
CA LEU A 80 5.72 -5.29 -13.03
C LEU A 80 5.93 -5.16 -14.54
N GLU A 81 5.01 -4.52 -15.27
CA GLU A 81 5.14 -4.43 -16.73
C GLU A 81 5.99 -3.24 -17.19
N ILE A 82 5.80 -2.06 -16.59
CA ILE A 82 6.45 -0.82 -17.04
C ILE A 82 7.16 -0.05 -15.92
N GLY A 83 7.18 -0.59 -14.70
CA GLY A 83 7.88 0.01 -13.57
C GLY A 83 9.36 -0.37 -13.50
N GLY A 84 10.11 0.45 -12.77
CA GLY A 84 11.51 0.15 -12.42
C GLY A 84 11.64 -0.50 -11.03
N LEU A 85 12.87 -0.88 -10.67
CA LEU A 85 13.18 -1.51 -9.37
C LEU A 85 12.71 -0.68 -8.16
N ASN A 86 12.80 0.65 -8.25
CA ASN A 86 12.29 1.55 -7.20
C ASN A 86 10.78 1.43 -6.99
N ALA A 87 10.01 1.20 -8.07
CA ALA A 87 8.57 0.98 -8.00
C ALA A 87 8.25 -0.41 -7.43
N VAL A 88 9.08 -1.42 -7.75
CA VAL A 88 8.96 -2.75 -7.15
C VAL A 88 9.21 -2.72 -5.64
N GLN A 89 10.28 -2.06 -5.20
CA GLN A 89 10.55 -1.88 -3.77
C GLN A 89 9.40 -1.16 -3.05
N TRP A 90 8.73 -0.23 -3.74
CA TRP A 90 7.55 0.45 -3.19
C TRP A 90 6.36 -0.51 -3.03
N ILE A 91 6.01 -1.29 -4.05
CA ILE A 91 4.90 -2.26 -3.90
C ILE A 91 5.22 -3.39 -2.92
N GLN A 92 6.49 -3.76 -2.72
CA GLN A 92 6.92 -4.74 -1.70
C GLN A 92 6.73 -4.23 -0.26
N ARG A 93 6.71 -2.91 -0.04
CA ARG A 93 6.38 -2.33 1.29
C ARG A 93 4.87 -2.37 1.57
N ILE A 94 4.05 -2.40 0.52
CA ILE A 94 2.58 -2.31 0.63
C ILE A 94 1.93 -3.69 0.59
N TYR A 95 2.40 -4.57 -0.30
CA TYR A 95 1.82 -5.88 -0.55
C TYR A 95 2.76 -7.00 -0.10
N PRO A 96 2.21 -8.11 0.41
CA PRO A 96 3.03 -9.29 0.67
C PRO A 96 3.61 -9.83 -0.65
N THR A 97 4.87 -10.24 -0.64
CA THR A 97 5.57 -10.78 -1.82
C THR A 97 4.79 -11.89 -2.51
N ARG A 98 4.11 -12.75 -1.73
CA ARG A 98 3.24 -13.82 -2.27
C ARG A 98 2.15 -13.29 -3.20
N LEU A 99 1.51 -12.16 -2.86
CA LEU A 99 0.48 -11.55 -3.71
C LEU A 99 1.09 -11.00 -5.00
N ILE A 100 2.30 -10.43 -4.93
CA ILE A 100 3.02 -9.93 -6.10
C ILE A 100 3.33 -11.08 -7.07
N ILE A 101 3.83 -12.21 -6.54
CA ILE A 101 4.09 -13.43 -7.31
C ILE A 101 2.81 -13.98 -7.94
N GLU A 102 1.73 -14.07 -7.18
CA GLU A 102 0.43 -14.55 -7.69
C GLU A 102 -0.10 -13.70 -8.84
N VAL A 103 0.02 -12.36 -8.74
CA VAL A 103 -0.38 -11.46 -9.82
C VAL A 103 0.56 -11.57 -11.02
N CYS A 104 1.88 -11.69 -10.80
CA CYS A 104 2.87 -11.88 -11.86
C CYS A 104 2.52 -13.09 -12.72
N GLU A 105 2.27 -14.25 -12.10
CA GLU A 105 1.97 -15.49 -12.82
C GLU A 105 0.58 -15.45 -13.47
N SER A 106 -0.45 -15.03 -12.72
CA SER A 106 -1.85 -15.11 -13.17
C SER A 106 -2.27 -13.99 -14.13
N SER A 107 -1.51 -12.89 -14.23
CA SER A 107 -1.91 -11.77 -15.08
C SER A 107 -1.64 -12.02 -16.56
N ARG A 108 -2.59 -11.60 -17.40
CA ARG A 108 -2.44 -11.54 -18.87
C ARG A 108 -1.88 -10.19 -19.35
N LYS A 109 -1.80 -9.20 -18.45
CA LYS A 109 -1.29 -7.86 -18.75
C LYS A 109 0.21 -7.71 -18.48
N VAL A 110 0.79 -8.66 -17.75
CA VAL A 110 2.25 -8.79 -17.59
C VAL A 110 2.72 -9.71 -18.70
N SER A 111 3.64 -9.23 -19.54
CA SER A 111 4.17 -9.99 -20.66
C SER A 111 5.05 -11.14 -20.19
N GLU A 112 5.17 -12.19 -20.99
CA GLU A 112 5.98 -13.37 -20.64
C GLU A 112 7.45 -12.99 -20.38
N ARG A 113 7.96 -11.99 -21.10
CA ARG A 113 9.29 -11.43 -20.87
C ARG A 113 9.42 -10.86 -19.46
N SER A 114 8.47 -10.04 -19.03
CA SER A 114 8.44 -9.47 -17.68
C SER A 114 8.32 -10.58 -16.63
N LYS A 115 7.42 -11.56 -16.84
CA LYS A 115 7.25 -12.69 -15.92
C LYS A 115 8.55 -13.46 -15.71
N ASN A 116 9.24 -13.81 -16.80
CA ASN A 116 10.51 -14.53 -16.74
C ASN A 116 11.57 -13.74 -15.95
N PHE A 117 11.67 -12.44 -16.17
CA PHE A 117 12.56 -11.59 -15.39
C PHE A 117 12.21 -11.61 -13.90
N TRP A 118 10.94 -11.39 -13.56
CA TRP A 118 10.51 -11.32 -12.16
C TRP A 118 10.57 -12.66 -11.43
N ARG A 119 10.40 -13.79 -12.15
CA ARG A 119 10.59 -15.13 -11.60
C ARG A 119 12.02 -15.34 -11.11
N ILE A 120 13.00 -14.94 -11.93
CA ILE A 120 14.42 -14.98 -11.55
C ILE A 120 14.71 -14.01 -10.41
N TRP A 121 14.20 -12.77 -10.50
CA TRP A 121 14.46 -11.74 -9.50
C TRP A 121 13.88 -12.06 -8.11
N LEU A 122 12.66 -12.60 -8.07
CA LEU A 122 11.94 -12.91 -6.82
C LEU A 122 12.23 -14.33 -6.32
N GLY A 123 12.86 -15.19 -7.13
CA GLY A 123 13.34 -16.52 -6.75
C GLY A 123 12.23 -17.51 -6.44
N TYR A 124 11.28 -17.69 -7.36
CA TYR A 124 10.19 -18.67 -7.25
C TYR A 124 9.99 -19.50 -8.52
#